data_AF-A0A8K0TDF9-F1
#
_entry.id   AF-A0A8K0TDF9-F1
#
_cell.length_a   1.000
_cell.length_b   1.000
_cell.length_c   1.000
_cell.angle_alpha   90.00
_cell.angle_beta   90.00
_cell.angle_gamma   90.00
#
_symmetry.space_group_name_H-M   'P 1'
#
loop_
_entity.id
_entity.type
_entity.pdbx_description
1 polymer ?
#
loop_
_entity_poly.entity_id
_entity_poly.type
_entity_poly.pdbx_seq_one_letter_code
_entity_poly.pdbx_strand_id
1 'polypeptide(L)'
;MSSDDRQSPNANDSEPRRYCFRVQVDDIPGVPEARALTLVNRFMLERFSRRFSWEVDYVYAPSNIDGSGKAWVLLDVGKDVTPTPSQDQISLDVFKVKIQGEQYSFNPVQYNDARLQGDIINGANFDD
;
A
#
# COMPACT_ATOMS: atom_id res chain seq x y z
N MET A 1 -5.55 10.90 37.59
CA MET A 1 -4.34 10.82 36.74
C MET A 1 -4.44 9.49 36.01
N SER A 2 -5.29 9.39 34.99
CA SER A 2 -5.03 9.73 33.58
C SER A 2 -4.20 8.65 32.86
N SER A 3 -4.94 7.72 32.25
CA SER A 3 -4.75 7.14 30.92
C SER A 3 -3.35 6.62 30.52
N ASP A 4 -3.06 5.37 30.86
CA ASP A 4 -2.16 4.52 30.06
C ASP A 4 -3.02 3.81 29.00
N ASP A 5 -3.49 4.58 28.00
CA ASP A 5 -4.01 4.05 26.74
C ASP A 5 -2.81 3.56 25.92
N ARG A 6 -2.23 2.44 26.36
CA ARG A 6 -1.37 1.64 25.49
C ARG A 6 -2.31 0.94 24.51
N GLN A 7 -2.58 1.64 23.40
CA GLN A 7 -3.12 1.00 22.21
C GLN A 7 -2.31 -0.27 21.95
N SER A 8 -2.96 -1.39 22.21
CA SER A 8 -2.42 -2.70 21.88
C SER A 8 -2.07 -2.72 20.39
N PRO A 9 -0.96 -3.34 19.97
CA PRO A 9 -0.79 -3.66 18.56
C PRO A 9 -1.99 -4.51 18.17
N ASN A 10 -2.84 -4.01 17.27
CA ASN A 10 -3.98 -4.76 16.76
C ASN A 10 -3.42 -5.96 15.98
N ALA A 11 -3.27 -7.07 16.71
CA ALA A 11 -2.87 -8.38 16.21
C ALA A 11 -4.03 -9.00 15.40
N ASN A 12 -4.30 -8.41 14.23
CA ASN A 12 -5.01 -9.04 13.13
C ASN A 12 -4.05 -9.21 11.94
N ASP A 13 -2.82 -9.64 12.22
CA ASP A 13 -1.78 -9.99 11.22
C ASP A 13 -2.08 -11.32 10.49
N SER A 14 -3.24 -11.93 10.70
CA SER A 14 -3.60 -13.25 10.18
C SER A 14 -4.49 -13.21 8.94
N GLU A 15 -5.06 -12.05 8.60
CA GLU A 15 -5.96 -11.91 7.45
C GLU A 15 -5.27 -11.24 6.26
N PRO A 16 -5.37 -11.80 5.04
CA PRO A 16 -4.83 -11.19 3.84
C PRO A 16 -5.47 -9.85 3.59
N ARG A 17 -4.65 -8.84 3.32
CA ARG A 17 -5.10 -7.49 3.00
C ARG A 17 -4.40 -6.96 1.77
N ARG A 18 -5.15 -6.21 0.97
CA ARG A 18 -4.64 -5.47 -0.17
C ARG A 18 -4.62 -3.99 0.15
N TYR A 19 -3.50 -3.37 -0.16
CA TYR A 19 -3.28 -1.95 -0.03
C TYR A 19 -3.05 -1.35 -1.41
N CYS A 20 -3.62 -0.18 -1.66
CA CYS A 20 -3.40 0.59 -2.88
C CYS A 20 -2.90 1.98 -2.55
N PHE A 21 -1.83 2.39 -3.20
CA PHE A 21 -1.16 3.67 -2.97
C PHE A 21 -1.22 4.52 -4.23
N ARG A 22 -1.90 5.67 -4.17
CA ARG A 22 -1.74 6.74 -5.15
C ARG A 22 -0.60 7.65 -4.71
N VAL A 23 0.46 7.72 -5.49
CA VAL A 23 1.69 8.44 -5.15
C VAL A 23 2.16 9.29 -6.32
N GLN A 24 2.80 10.43 -6.01
CA GLN A 24 3.60 11.18 -6.97
C GLN A 24 5.00 10.54 -7.02
N VAL A 25 5.35 9.95 -8.15
CA VAL A 25 6.58 9.16 -8.35
C VAL A 25 7.84 9.99 -8.08
N ASP A 26 7.83 11.25 -8.49
CA ASP A 26 8.96 12.17 -8.33
C ASP A 26 9.30 12.45 -6.86
N ASP A 27 8.32 12.28 -5.96
CA ASP A 27 8.52 12.50 -4.53
C ASP A 27 9.08 11.25 -3.83
N ILE A 28 9.14 10.09 -4.50
CA ILE A 28 9.65 8.85 -3.92
C ILE A 28 11.19 8.87 -3.95
N PRO A 29 11.87 8.83 -2.80
CA PRO A 29 13.33 8.80 -2.75
C PRO A 29 13.88 7.46 -3.25
N GLY A 30 15.08 7.53 -3.84
CA GLY A 30 15.84 6.38 -4.31
C GLY A 30 15.90 6.27 -5.83
N VAL A 31 16.60 5.23 -6.29
CA VAL A 31 16.71 4.90 -7.72
C VAL A 31 15.40 4.30 -8.22
N PRO A 32 15.04 4.49 -9.51
CA PRO A 32 13.78 4.03 -10.10
C PRO A 32 13.36 2.62 -9.64
N GLU A 33 14.24 1.64 -9.88
CA GLU A 33 14.03 0.20 -9.61
C GLU A 33 13.71 -0.13 -8.13
N ALA A 34 14.05 0.77 -7.20
CA ALA A 34 13.83 0.60 -5.77
C ALA A 34 12.61 1.36 -5.24
N ARG A 35 12.01 2.30 -5.99
CA ARG A 35 10.98 3.23 -5.49
C ARG A 35 9.76 2.52 -4.92
N ALA A 36 9.26 1.50 -5.64
CA ALA A 36 8.14 0.69 -5.16
C ALA A 36 8.46 0.03 -3.81
N LEU A 37 9.66 -0.58 -3.69
CA LEU A 37 10.12 -1.22 -2.47
C LEU A 37 10.36 -0.21 -1.33
N THR A 38 10.86 0.98 -1.61
CA THR A 38 11.03 2.06 -0.62
C THR A 38 9.68 2.46 -0.03
N LEU A 39 8.69 2.70 -0.90
CA LEU A 39 7.34 3.07 -0.48
C LEU A 39 6.70 1.98 0.37
N VAL A 40 6.69 0.73 -0.11
CA VAL A 40 6.04 -0.36 0.65
C VAL A 40 6.77 -0.67 1.94
N ASN A 41 8.11 -0.66 1.97
CA ASN A 41 8.83 -0.87 3.23
C ASN A 41 8.52 0.20 4.27
N ARG A 42 8.38 1.46 3.84
CA ARG A 42 8.00 2.53 4.76
C ARG A 42 6.62 2.28 5.35
N PHE A 43 5.64 1.94 4.51
CA PHE A 43 4.30 1.58 4.97
C PHE A 43 4.32 0.37 5.92
N MET A 44 5.05 -0.67 5.55
CA MET A 44 5.14 -1.92 6.32
C MET A 44 5.74 -1.70 7.70
N LEU A 45 6.78 -0.86 7.79
CA LEU A 45 7.40 -0.50 9.07
C LEU A 45 6.44 0.30 9.96
N GLU A 46 5.69 1.25 9.40
CA GLU A 46 4.74 2.06 10.17
C GLU A 46 3.52 1.26 10.63
N ARG A 47 3.03 0.32 9.81
CA ARG A 47 1.76 -0.38 10.06
C ARG A 47 1.92 -1.72 10.76
N PHE A 48 2.98 -2.46 10.45
CA PHE A 48 3.19 -3.85 10.89
C PHE A 48 4.50 -4.04 11.65
N SER A 49 5.29 -2.99 11.88
CA SER A 49 6.60 -3.06 12.54
C SER A 49 7.58 -4.06 11.88
N ARG A 50 7.42 -4.35 10.58
CA ARG A 50 8.29 -5.25 9.81
C ARG A 50 8.56 -4.71 8.41
N ARG A 51 9.56 -5.27 7.75
CA ARG A 51 9.83 -4.99 6.33
C ARG A 51 9.03 -5.92 5.42
N PHE A 52 8.93 -5.51 4.16
CA PHE A 52 8.39 -6.34 3.09
C PHE A 52 9.19 -7.65 2.96
N SER A 53 8.50 -8.77 2.78
CA SER A 53 9.10 -10.08 2.53
C SER A 53 8.47 -10.74 1.32
N TRP A 54 9.29 -11.12 0.33
CA TRP A 54 8.82 -11.81 -0.88
C TRP A 54 8.14 -13.16 -0.59
N GLU A 55 8.45 -13.77 0.56
CA GLU A 55 7.86 -15.05 0.98
C GLU A 55 6.36 -14.90 1.27
N VAL A 56 5.95 -13.80 1.91
CA VAL A 56 4.59 -13.62 2.44
C VAL A 56 3.85 -12.40 1.88
N ASP A 57 4.54 -11.52 1.15
CA ASP A 57 3.97 -10.30 0.57
C ASP A 57 4.13 -10.27 -0.95
N TYR A 58 3.37 -9.41 -1.61
CA TYR A 58 3.49 -9.18 -3.05
C TYR A 58 3.28 -7.70 -3.38
N VAL A 59 4.14 -7.13 -4.22
CA VAL A 59 4.01 -5.75 -4.68
C VAL A 59 3.81 -5.75 -6.19
N TYR A 60 2.79 -5.04 -6.65
CA TYR A 60 2.54 -4.76 -8.06
C TYR A 60 2.72 -3.27 -8.31
N ALA A 61 3.73 -2.93 -9.10
CA ALA A 61 4.01 -1.56 -9.48
C ALA A 61 3.94 -1.43 -11.03
N PRO A 62 3.23 -0.41 -11.56
CA PRO A 62 3.19 -0.14 -12.98
C PRO A 62 4.55 0.39 -13.46
N SER A 63 4.82 0.28 -14.76
CA SER A 63 6.10 0.71 -15.36
C SER A 63 6.42 2.18 -15.16
N ASN A 64 5.41 3.04 -14.94
CA ASN A 64 5.63 4.46 -14.70
C ASN A 64 6.13 4.80 -13.28
N ILE A 65 6.22 3.82 -12.36
CA ILE A 65 6.86 4.01 -11.04
C ILE A 65 8.35 4.39 -11.15
N ASP A 66 8.97 4.07 -12.28
CA ASP A 66 10.37 4.38 -12.59
C ASP A 66 10.54 5.74 -13.27
N GLY A 67 9.43 6.35 -13.70
CA GLY A 67 9.42 7.63 -14.42
C GLY A 67 9.09 8.81 -13.51
N SER A 68 8.05 9.55 -13.91
CA SER A 68 7.50 10.72 -13.23
C SER A 68 5.97 10.70 -13.27
N GLY A 69 5.35 11.58 -12.49
CA GLY A 69 3.89 11.71 -12.46
C GLY A 69 3.21 10.85 -11.40
N LYS A 70 1.92 10.58 -11.58
CA LYS A 70 1.11 9.82 -10.60
C LYS A 70 1.15 8.33 -10.94
N ALA A 71 1.39 7.49 -9.93
CA ALA A 71 1.34 6.04 -10.06
C ALA A 71 0.44 5.40 -8.98
N TRP A 72 -0.08 4.22 -9.31
CA TRP A 72 -0.85 3.38 -8.40
C TRP A 72 -0.06 2.12 -8.10
N VAL A 73 0.34 1.92 -6.85
CA VAL A 73 1.08 0.74 -6.40
C VAL A 73 0.16 -0.13 -5.55
N LEU A 74 0.11 -1.43 -5.82
CA LEU A 74 -0.62 -2.40 -5.01
C LEU A 74 0.33 -3.22 -4.15
N LEU A 75 -0.09 -3.50 -2.92
CA LEU A 75 0.64 -4.33 -1.96
C LEU A 75 -0.33 -5.32 -1.33
N ASP A 76 -0.07 -6.61 -1.52
CA ASP A 76 -0.75 -7.69 -0.82
C ASP A 76 0.12 -8.14 0.35
N VAL A 77 -0.49 -8.22 1.54
CA VAL A 77 0.17 -8.60 2.80
C VAL A 77 -0.43 -9.90 3.31
N GLY A 78 0.43 -10.85 3.71
CA GLY A 78 0.01 -12.10 4.34
C GLY A 78 -0.61 -13.10 3.37
N LYS A 79 -0.03 -13.30 2.19
CA LYS A 79 -0.56 -14.20 1.15
C LYS A 79 -0.38 -15.70 1.44
N ASP A 80 0.31 -16.05 2.52
CA ASP A 80 0.69 -17.40 2.91
C ASP A 80 -0.42 -18.19 3.62
N VAL A 81 -1.60 -17.59 3.78
CA VAL A 81 -2.76 -18.24 4.40
C VAL A 81 -3.38 -19.26 3.45
N THR A 82 -3.75 -20.40 4.03
CA THR A 82 -4.37 -21.52 3.34
C THR A 82 -5.78 -21.77 3.91
N PRO A 83 -6.85 -21.78 3.08
CA PRO A 83 -6.83 -21.57 1.63
C PRO A 83 -6.50 -20.11 1.27
N THR A 84 -5.78 -19.91 0.16
CA THR A 84 -5.54 -18.57 -0.38
C THR A 84 -6.89 -17.94 -0.74
N PRO A 85 -7.28 -16.79 -0.13
CA PRO A 85 -8.55 -16.18 -0.43
C PRO A 85 -8.60 -15.73 -1.90
N SER A 86 -9.79 -15.80 -2.49
CA SER A 86 -10.02 -15.25 -3.81
C SER A 86 -9.94 -13.71 -3.76
N GLN A 87 -9.59 -13.06 -4.88
CA GLN A 87 -9.32 -11.62 -4.87
C GLN A 87 -10.51 -10.75 -4.40
N ASP A 88 -11.73 -11.23 -4.59
CA ASP A 88 -12.98 -10.61 -4.14
C ASP A 88 -13.22 -10.74 -2.62
N GLN A 89 -12.49 -11.62 -1.94
CA GLN A 89 -12.54 -11.82 -0.49
C GLN A 89 -11.49 -10.98 0.25
N ILE A 90 -10.53 -10.39 -0.47
CA ILE A 90 -9.47 -9.57 0.13
C ILE A 90 -9.96 -8.13 0.26
N SER A 91 -9.95 -7.60 1.48
CA SER A 91 -10.27 -6.19 1.72
C SER A 91 -9.22 -5.29 1.08
N LEU A 92 -9.68 -4.23 0.42
CA LEU A 92 -8.85 -3.22 -0.22
C LEU A 92 -8.89 -1.90 0.58
N ASP A 93 -7.74 -1.48 1.08
CA ASP A 93 -7.54 -0.17 1.68
C ASP A 93 -6.76 0.73 0.72
N VAL A 94 -7.33 1.90 0.38
CA VAL A 94 -6.71 2.84 -0.58
C VAL A 94 -6.16 4.07 0.16
N PHE A 95 -4.96 4.48 -0.22
CA PHE A 95 -4.24 5.61 0.37
C PHE A 95 -3.76 6.61 -0.68
N LYS A 96 -3.97 7.90 -0.41
CA LYS A 96 -3.23 8.98 -1.07
C LYS A 96 -1.95 9.25 -0.28
N VAL A 97 -0.81 8.98 -0.90
CA VAL A 97 0.51 9.13 -0.28
C VAL A 97 1.04 10.53 -0.58
N LYS A 98 1.47 11.23 0.47
CA LYS A 98 2.25 12.46 0.37
C LYS A 98 3.64 12.19 0.95
N ILE A 99 4.68 12.61 0.24
CA ILE A 99 6.07 12.47 0.67
C ILE A 99 6.70 13.86 0.68
N GLN A 100 7.32 14.23 1.80
CA GLN A 100 8.03 15.50 1.96
C GLN A 100 9.38 15.22 2.61
N GLY A 101 10.43 15.13 1.79
CA GLY A 101 11.73 14.64 2.23
C GLY A 101 11.63 13.19 2.71
N GLU A 102 11.92 12.95 3.98
CA GLU A 102 11.85 11.61 4.60
C GLU A 102 10.51 11.30 5.27
N GLN A 103 9.56 12.25 5.26
CA GLN A 103 8.27 12.09 5.91
C GLN A 103 7.22 11.55 4.93
N TYR A 104 6.52 10.51 5.35
CA TYR A 104 5.46 9.87 4.59
C TYR A 104 4.12 10.07 5.30
N SER A 105 3.08 10.37 4.53
CA SER A 105 1.72 10.45 5.05
C SER A 105 0.79 9.60 4.20
N PHE A 106 0.26 8.54 4.80
CA PHE A 106 -0.69 7.62 4.18
C PHE A 106 -2.11 8.04 4.55
N ASN A 107 -2.74 8.85 3.69
CA ASN A 107 -4.08 9.36 3.95
C ASN A 107 -5.12 8.38 3.39
N PRO A 108 -5.93 7.72 4.24
CA PRO A 108 -6.94 6.79 3.76
C PRO A 108 -7.98 7.54 2.92
N VAL A 109 -8.39 6.94 1.81
CA VAL A 109 -9.44 7.45 0.94
C VAL A 109 -10.48 6.37 0.74
N GLN A 110 -11.76 6.73 0.91
CA GLN A 110 -12.85 5.86 0.52
C GLN A 110 -13.05 6.02 -0.99
N TYR A 111 -12.65 5.02 -1.74
CA TYR A 111 -13.00 4.92 -3.15
C TYR A 111 -14.27 4.08 -3.28
N ASN A 112 -15.37 4.72 -3.67
CA ASN A 112 -16.67 4.04 -3.80
C ASN A 112 -16.70 2.99 -4.94
N ASP A 113 -15.78 3.08 -5.92
CA ASP A 113 -15.83 2.30 -7.16
C ASP A 113 -14.64 1.35 -7.39
N ALA A 114 -13.59 1.38 -6.57
CA ALA A 114 -12.43 0.51 -6.77
C ALA A 114 -12.65 -0.82 -6.03
N ARG A 115 -13.51 -1.70 -6.58
CA ARG A 115 -13.66 -3.07 -6.05
C ARG A 115 -12.79 -4.09 -6.78
N LEU A 116 -12.29 -3.78 -7.97
CA LEU A 116 -11.51 -4.72 -8.79
C LEU A 116 -10.17 -4.11 -9.22
N GLN A 117 -9.12 -4.94 -9.21
CA GLN A 117 -7.78 -4.62 -9.70
C GLN A 117 -7.81 -4.03 -11.13
N GLY A 118 -8.77 -4.46 -11.94
CA GLY A 118 -9.01 -3.94 -13.30
C GLY A 118 -9.49 -2.48 -13.34
N ASP A 119 -10.23 -2.00 -12.34
CA ASP A 119 -10.73 -0.62 -12.31
C ASP A 119 -9.65 0.37 -11.89
N ILE A 120 -8.68 -0.08 -11.09
CA ILE A 120 -7.53 0.73 -10.68
C ILE A 120 -6.51 0.84 -11.82
N ILE A 121 -6.32 -0.24 -12.58
CA ILE A 121 -5.35 -0.31 -13.68
C ILE A 121 -5.92 0.29 -14.98
N ASN A 122 -7.21 0.08 -15.29
CA ASN A 122 -7.86 0.60 -16.51
C ASN A 122 -8.62 1.92 -16.28
N GLY A 123 -9.00 2.23 -15.05
CA GLY A 123 -9.76 3.43 -14.70
C GLY A 123 -8.89 4.64 -14.35
N ALA A 124 -7.58 4.64 -14.60
CA ALA A 124 -6.71 5.78 -14.32
C ALA A 124 -6.99 7.07 -15.15
N ASN A 125 -8.20 7.23 -15.71
CA ASN A 125 -8.83 8.48 -16.13
C ASN A 125 -9.76 9.01 -15.02
N PHE A 126 -9.24 9.27 -13.83
CA PHE A 126 -9.98 10.02 -12.82
C PHE A 126 -9.32 11.38 -12.64
N ASP A 127 -10.07 12.41 -13.03
CA ASP A 127 -9.72 13.83 -13.08
C ASP A 127 -8.98 14.34 -11.82
N ASP A 128 -8.19 15.40 -12.06
CA ASP A 128 -7.17 16.01 -11.20
C ASP A 128 -7.68 16.45 -9.81
#